data_AF-A0A5F1Y8M8-F1
#
_entry.id   AF-A0A5F1Y8M8-F1
#
_cell.length_a   1.000
_cell.length_b   1.000
_cell.length_c   1.000
_cell.angle_alpha   90.00
_cell.angle_beta   90.00
_cell.angle_gamma   90.00
#
_symmetry.space_group_name_H-M   'P 1'
#
loop_
_entity.id
_entity.type
_entity.pdbx_description
1 polymer ?
#
loop_
_entity_poly.entity_id
_entity_poly.type
_entity_poly.pdbx_seq_one_letter_code
_entity_poly.pdbx_strand_id
1 'polypeptide(L)'
;MNPPPDPVSVPGELAPRSTRIFGLDLVFLYVNFSFIALFHRFWGVVSVSEDGLGLPWLLPISIILLLCFTFVDVWLLLEKPAPRPFRLLVVILVLFEIFLELAGLSRWIVFLWDTFQRASESLEEGAGPGWEGFRTELRQILSGAVLVFIFVKTAIRLIWNWFWAKSVFSLR
;
A
#
# COMPACT_ATOMS: atom_id res chain seq x y z
N MET A 1 5.77 40.46 -49.58
CA MET A 1 5.46 39.18 -48.89
C MET A 1 5.72 39.42 -47.42
N ASN A 2 4.69 39.40 -46.58
CA ASN A 2 4.89 39.43 -45.13
C ASN A 2 5.43 38.07 -44.69
N PRO A 3 6.41 38.01 -43.77
CA PRO A 3 6.85 36.76 -43.19
C PRO A 3 5.67 36.09 -42.45
N PRO A 4 5.63 34.74 -42.41
CA PRO A 4 4.60 34.05 -41.65
C PRO A 4 4.70 34.44 -40.17
N PRO A 5 3.59 34.70 -39.49
CA PRO A 5 3.59 34.98 -38.06
C PRO A 5 4.13 33.77 -37.29
N ASP A 6 4.99 34.04 -36.31
CA ASP A 6 5.57 33.01 -35.45
C ASP A 6 4.46 32.19 -34.76
N PRO A 7 4.64 30.86 -34.62
CA PRO A 7 3.68 30.03 -33.92
C PRO A 7 3.59 30.48 -32.47
N VAL A 8 2.39 30.92 -32.07
CA VAL A 8 2.04 31.25 -30.69
C VAL A 8 2.34 30.02 -29.82
N SER A 9 3.35 30.13 -28.96
CA SER A 9 3.62 29.13 -27.93
C SER A 9 2.45 29.11 -26.96
N VAL A 10 1.64 28.06 -27.02
CA VAL A 10 0.58 27.81 -26.04
C VAL A 10 1.27 27.58 -24.69
N PRO A 11 1.05 28.45 -23.67
CA PRO A 11 1.58 28.24 -22.33
C PRO A 11 0.71 27.18 -21.66
N GLY A 12 1.10 25.95 -21.91
CA GLY A 12 0.45 24.75 -21.42
C GLY A 12 1.41 23.60 -21.57
N GLU A 13 2.63 23.76 -21.05
CA GLU A 13 3.48 22.61 -20.74
C GLU A 13 2.68 21.72 -19.79
N LEU A 14 1.97 20.77 -20.39
CA LEU A 14 1.49 19.56 -19.74
C LEU A 14 2.73 18.98 -19.06
N ALA A 15 2.87 19.23 -17.75
CA ALA A 15 3.85 18.54 -16.92
C ALA A 15 3.91 17.09 -17.40
N PRO A 16 5.10 16.58 -17.80
CA PRO A 16 5.19 15.35 -18.54
C PRO A 16 4.42 14.27 -17.78
N ARG A 17 3.67 13.42 -18.50
CA ARG A 17 2.79 12.40 -17.91
C ARG A 17 3.48 11.55 -16.82
N SER A 18 4.81 11.46 -16.87
CA SER A 18 5.68 10.86 -15.84
C SER A 18 5.56 11.54 -14.47
N THR A 19 5.50 12.88 -14.38
CA THR A 19 5.53 13.60 -13.10
C THR A 19 4.30 13.34 -12.22
N ARG A 20 3.14 12.94 -12.80
CA ARG A 20 1.97 12.50 -12.02
C ARG A 20 2.06 11.04 -11.54
N ILE A 21 2.92 10.25 -12.17
CA ILE A 21 3.17 8.86 -11.78
C ILE A 21 4.21 8.82 -10.64
N PHE A 22 4.99 9.88 -10.42
CA PHE A 22 5.99 9.93 -9.36
C PHE A 22 5.47 10.76 -8.18
N GLY A 23 5.25 10.13 -7.03
CA GLY A 23 4.68 10.78 -5.83
C GLY A 23 3.59 9.97 -5.12
N LEU A 24 3.05 8.94 -5.77
CA LEU A 24 2.07 8.04 -5.15
C LEU A 24 2.75 7.05 -4.20
N ASP A 25 4.05 6.77 -4.34
CA ASP A 25 4.80 5.94 -3.39
C ASP A 25 4.87 6.59 -2.00
N LEU A 26 4.93 7.92 -1.93
CA LEU A 26 4.83 8.66 -0.68
C LEU A 26 3.43 8.57 -0.06
N VAL A 27 2.40 8.55 -0.92
CA VAL A 27 1.01 8.33 -0.50
C VAL A 27 0.85 6.90 0.02
N PHE A 28 1.46 5.91 -0.64
CA PHE A 28 1.48 4.54 -0.15
C PHE A 28 2.25 4.40 1.16
N LEU A 29 3.39 5.08 1.32
CA LEU A 29 4.12 5.16 2.60
C LEU A 29 3.19 5.64 3.71
N TYR A 30 2.51 6.76 3.46
CA TYR A 30 1.59 7.37 4.41
C TYR A 30 0.40 6.45 4.72
N VAL A 31 -0.21 5.83 3.70
CA VAL A 31 -1.34 4.90 3.87
C VAL A 31 -0.90 3.65 4.63
N ASN A 32 0.28 3.10 4.32
CA ASN A 32 0.78 1.90 4.97
C ASN A 32 1.14 2.17 6.44
N PHE A 33 1.82 3.29 6.71
CA PHE A 33 2.13 3.74 8.06
C PHE A 33 0.85 4.06 8.86
N SER A 34 -0.08 4.81 8.28
CA SER A 34 -1.36 5.14 8.91
C SER A 34 -2.17 3.89 9.21
N PHE A 35 -2.20 2.93 8.29
CA PHE A 35 -2.85 1.64 8.49
C PHE A 35 -2.22 0.89 9.67
N ILE A 36 -0.90 0.70 9.69
CA ILE A 36 -0.22 0.02 10.80
C ILE A 36 -0.43 0.75 12.14
N ALA A 37 -0.35 2.07 12.16
CA ALA A 37 -0.52 2.88 13.38
C ALA A 37 -1.97 2.85 13.90
N LEU A 38 -2.97 2.97 13.01
CA LEU A 38 -4.37 2.78 13.35
C LEU A 38 -4.62 1.35 13.83
N PHE A 39 -3.98 0.35 13.23
CA PHE A 39 -4.11 -1.05 13.60
C PHE A 39 -3.59 -1.36 15.00
N HIS A 40 -2.39 -0.87 15.35
CA HIS A 40 -1.86 -1.01 16.71
C HIS A 40 -2.78 -0.34 17.75
N ARG A 41 -3.32 0.84 17.42
CA ARG A 41 -4.23 1.57 18.31
C ARG A 41 -5.60 0.89 18.44
N PHE A 42 -6.09 0.23 17.40
CA PHE A 42 -7.34 -0.54 17.42
C PHE A 42 -7.21 -1.85 18.21
N TRP A 43 -6.09 -2.56 18.14
CA TRP A 43 -5.93 -3.84 18.85
C TRP A 43 -5.66 -3.70 20.35
N GLY A 44 -5.16 -2.55 20.80
CA GLY A 44 -5.20 -2.17 22.22
C GLY A 44 -6.63 -2.16 22.80
N VAL A 45 -7.67 -1.99 21.97
CA VAL A 45 -9.08 -2.00 22.39
C VAL A 45 -9.68 -3.41 22.45
N VAL A 46 -9.11 -4.39 21.72
CA VAL A 46 -9.70 -5.73 21.58
C VAL A 46 -8.86 -6.82 22.29
N SER A 47 -7.86 -6.42 23.10
CA SER A 47 -7.12 -7.23 24.07
C SER A 47 -6.50 -8.51 23.49
N VAL A 48 -5.78 -8.37 22.37
CA VAL A 48 -4.97 -9.46 21.81
C VAL A 48 -3.51 -9.14 22.10
N SER A 49 -2.83 -10.04 22.80
CA SER A 49 -1.41 -9.89 23.15
C SER A 49 -0.56 -9.80 21.88
N GLU A 50 0.28 -8.76 21.78
CA GLU A 50 1.17 -8.49 20.64
C GLU A 50 2.17 -9.63 20.34
N ASP A 51 2.38 -10.54 21.30
CA ASP A 51 3.39 -11.61 21.26
C ASP A 51 3.20 -12.67 20.15
N GLY A 52 2.10 -12.62 19.38
CA GLY A 52 1.78 -13.60 18.34
C GLY A 52 1.72 -13.09 16.90
N LEU A 53 1.68 -11.77 16.68
CA LEU A 53 1.18 -11.20 15.41
C LEU A 53 2.24 -10.45 14.61
N GLY A 54 3.14 -11.22 13.98
CA GLY A 54 4.01 -10.73 12.91
C GLY A 54 5.48 -11.13 13.09
N LEU A 55 6.26 -10.97 12.01
CA LEU A 55 7.71 -11.04 12.08
C LEU A 55 8.22 -9.64 12.45
N PRO A 56 8.79 -9.41 13.65
CA PRO A 56 9.11 -8.07 14.16
C PRO A 56 10.11 -7.30 13.28
N TRP A 57 10.89 -8.02 12.46
CA TRP A 57 11.83 -7.46 11.50
C TRP A 57 11.20 -7.03 10.16
N LEU A 58 9.98 -7.49 9.82
CA LEU A 58 9.33 -7.15 8.55
C LEU A 58 8.95 -5.67 8.47
N LEU A 59 8.59 -5.05 9.59
CA LEU A 59 8.20 -3.64 9.63
C LEU A 59 9.41 -2.70 9.38
N PRO A 60 10.56 -2.87 10.06
CA PRO A 60 11.79 -2.17 9.70
C PRO A 60 12.23 -2.40 8.24
N ILE A 61 12.17 -3.64 7.74
CA ILE A 61 12.54 -3.94 6.34
C ILE A 61 11.60 -3.25 5.34
N SER A 62 10.30 -3.26 5.61
CA SER A 62 9.31 -2.58 4.76
C SER A 62 9.59 -1.07 4.72
N ILE A 63 9.88 -0.44 5.86
CA ILE A 63 10.25 0.99 5.92
C ILE A 63 11.51 1.28 5.09
N ILE A 64 12.56 0.46 5.24
CA ILE A 64 13.81 0.63 4.48
C ILE A 64 13.57 0.52 2.98
N LEU A 65 12.80 -0.48 2.54
CA LEU A 65 12.44 -0.66 1.13
C LEU A 65 11.64 0.53 0.60
N LEU A 66 10.67 1.02 1.38
CA LEU A 66 9.85 2.16 0.99
C LEU A 66 10.63 3.48 0.90
N LEU A 67 11.60 3.69 1.80
CA LEU A 67 12.55 4.80 1.69
C LEU A 67 13.43 4.65 0.44
N CYS A 68 13.86 3.43 0.12
CA CYS A 68 14.62 3.16 -1.10
C CYS A 68 13.81 3.50 -2.35
N PHE A 69 12.53 3.11 -2.43
CA PHE A 69 11.67 3.45 -3.57
C PHE A 69 11.36 4.94 -3.65
N THR A 70 11.13 5.59 -2.51
CA THR A 70 11.00 7.06 -2.46
C THR A 70 12.24 7.75 -3.01
N PHE A 71 13.44 7.25 -2.67
CA PHE A 71 14.69 7.77 -3.21
C PHE A 71 14.79 7.53 -4.72
N VAL A 72 14.41 6.35 -5.21
CA VAL A 72 14.40 6.06 -6.65
C VAL A 72 13.40 6.96 -7.36
N ASP A 73 12.22 7.19 -6.81
CA ASP A 73 11.22 8.12 -7.36
C ASP A 73 11.79 9.53 -7.52
N VAL A 74 12.43 10.06 -6.46
CA VAL A 74 13.10 11.38 -6.52
C VAL A 74 14.24 11.36 -7.53
N TRP A 75 15.04 10.29 -7.58
CA TRP A 75 16.14 10.17 -8.53
C TRP A 75 15.67 10.16 -9.99
N LEU A 76 14.57 9.44 -10.28
CA LEU A 76 13.96 9.36 -11.60
C LEU A 76 13.27 10.68 -11.98
N LEU A 77 12.67 11.40 -11.03
CA LEU A 77 12.12 12.75 -11.21
C LEU A 77 13.19 13.77 -11.63
N LEU A 78 14.44 13.58 -11.21
CA LEU A 78 15.57 14.43 -11.59
C LEU A 78 16.13 14.10 -12.99
N GLU A 79 15.43 13.27 -13.77
CA GLU A 79 15.79 12.82 -15.13
C GLU A 79 17.23 12.29 -15.23
N LYS A 80 17.76 11.73 -14.13
CA LYS A 80 19.12 11.22 -14.10
C LYS A 80 19.19 9.91 -14.90
N PRO A 81 20.16 9.77 -15.82
CA PRO A 81 20.30 8.54 -16.60
C PRO A 81 20.62 7.36 -15.67
N ALA A 82 19.78 6.32 -15.73
CA ALA A 82 19.93 5.12 -14.92
C ALA A 82 20.34 3.92 -15.82
N PRO A 83 21.46 3.23 -15.49
CA PRO A 83 21.87 2.07 -16.28
C PRO A 83 20.79 0.98 -16.22
N ARG A 84 20.58 0.28 -17.36
CA ARG A 84 19.61 -0.83 -17.46
C ARG A 84 19.66 -1.85 -16.30
N PRO A 85 20.84 -2.34 -15.84
CA PRO A 85 20.87 -3.30 -14.72
C PRO A 85 20.31 -2.71 -13.42
N PHE A 86 20.53 -1.43 -13.15
CA PHE A 86 19.97 -0.76 -11.97
C PHE A 86 18.44 -0.69 -12.06
N ARG A 87 17.92 -0.28 -13.20
CA ARG A 87 16.46 -0.22 -13.43
C ARG A 87 15.78 -1.58 -13.23
N LEU A 88 16.39 -2.65 -13.72
CA LEU A 88 15.88 -4.00 -13.59
C LEU A 88 15.92 -4.48 -12.12
N LEU A 89 16.99 -4.15 -11.41
CA LEU A 89 17.11 -4.44 -9.98
C LEU A 89 16.00 -3.76 -9.17
N VAL A 90 15.72 -2.46 -9.39
CA VAL A 90 14.68 -1.78 -8.61
C VAL A 90 13.30 -2.37 -8.89
N VAL A 91 12.98 -2.72 -10.13
CA VAL A 91 11.70 -3.39 -10.46
C VAL A 91 11.56 -4.73 -9.75
N ILE A 92 12.63 -5.54 -9.68
CA ILE A 92 12.63 -6.79 -8.92
C ILE A 92 12.39 -6.52 -7.43
N LEU A 93 13.07 -5.53 -6.87
CA LEU A 93 12.91 -5.16 -5.45
C LEU A 93 11.48 -4.73 -5.13
N VAL A 94 10.82 -3.97 -6.01
CA VAL A 94 9.42 -3.56 -5.84
C VAL A 94 8.47 -4.75 -5.81
N LEU A 95 8.68 -5.74 -6.70
CA LEU A 95 7.89 -6.97 -6.68
C LEU A 95 8.14 -7.78 -5.41
N PHE A 96 9.40 -7.88 -4.98
CA PHE A 96 9.78 -8.57 -3.75
C PHE A 96 9.16 -7.92 -2.50
N GLU A 97 9.06 -6.59 -2.47
CA GLU A 97 8.40 -5.86 -1.39
C GLU A 97 6.92 -6.26 -1.24
N ILE A 98 6.18 -6.40 -2.35
CA ILE A 98 4.77 -6.84 -2.30
C ILE A 98 4.66 -8.25 -1.69
N PHE A 99 5.57 -9.16 -2.04
CA PHE A 99 5.59 -10.50 -1.45
C PHE A 99 5.92 -10.47 0.04
N LEU A 100 6.87 -9.64 0.47
CA LEU A 100 7.18 -9.47 1.89
C LEU A 100 6.02 -8.86 2.67
N GLU A 101 5.33 -7.88 2.08
CA GLU A 101 4.14 -7.26 2.68
C GLU A 101 3.02 -8.29 2.83
N LEU A 102 2.73 -9.07 1.78
CA LEU A 102 1.74 -10.16 1.85
C LEU A 102 2.14 -11.24 2.86
N ALA A 103 3.42 -11.59 2.95
CA ALA A 103 3.93 -12.52 3.95
C ALA A 103 3.76 -11.96 5.37
N GLY A 104 4.01 -10.67 5.58
CA GLY A 104 3.79 -9.99 6.85
C GLY A 104 2.32 -9.90 7.25
N LEU A 105 1.44 -9.70 6.27
CA LEU A 105 0.00 -9.64 6.46
C LEU A 105 -0.67 -11.03 6.50
N SER A 106 0.01 -12.10 6.10
CA SER A 106 -0.58 -13.45 6.01
C SER A 106 -1.20 -13.93 7.32
N ARG A 107 -0.46 -13.79 8.44
CA ARG A 107 -0.96 -14.14 9.78
C ARG A 107 -2.13 -13.27 10.19
N TRP A 108 -2.09 -11.98 9.82
CA TRP A 108 -3.19 -11.05 10.06
C TRP A 108 -4.43 -11.45 9.29
N ILE A 109 -4.31 -11.81 8.01
CA ILE A 109 -5.43 -12.26 7.17
C ILE A 109 -6.10 -13.48 7.80
N VAL A 110 -5.30 -14.49 8.22
CA VAL A 110 -5.83 -15.70 8.89
C VAL A 110 -6.55 -15.33 10.18
N PHE A 111 -5.93 -14.51 11.02
CA PHE A 111 -6.51 -14.09 12.30
C PHE A 111 -7.80 -13.29 12.15
N LEU A 112 -7.84 -12.36 11.19
CA LEU A 112 -9.01 -11.54 10.89
C LEU A 112 -10.14 -12.38 10.31
N TRP A 113 -9.81 -13.35 9.46
CA TRP A 113 -10.76 -14.29 8.91
C TRP A 113 -11.39 -15.17 10.00
N ASP A 114 -10.58 -15.74 10.88
CA ASP A 114 -11.05 -16.54 12.03
C ASP A 114 -11.91 -15.69 12.98
N THR A 115 -11.51 -14.45 13.27
CA THR A 115 -12.30 -13.51 14.08
C THR A 115 -13.65 -13.20 13.42
N PHE A 116 -13.65 -12.99 12.10
CA PHE A 116 -14.87 -12.73 11.33
C PHE A 116 -15.84 -13.93 11.39
N GLN A 117 -15.33 -15.14 11.18
CA GLN A 117 -16.13 -16.37 11.22
C GLN A 117 -16.74 -16.60 12.60
N ARG A 118 -15.93 -16.54 13.67
CA ARG A 118 -16.41 -16.70 15.05
C ARG A 118 -17.45 -15.65 15.45
N ALA A 119 -17.27 -14.41 15.00
CA ALA A 119 -18.25 -13.36 15.26
C ALA A 119 -19.56 -13.60 14.48
N SER A 120 -19.47 -14.12 13.25
CA SER A 120 -20.64 -14.49 12.44
C SER A 120 -21.43 -15.63 13.08
N GLU A 121 -20.74 -16.72 13.46
CA GLU A 121 -21.34 -17.87 14.16
C GLU A 121 -22.02 -17.43 15.46
N SER A 122 -21.35 -16.61 16.26
CA SER A 122 -21.92 -16.10 17.52
C SER A 122 -23.17 -15.25 17.31
N LEU A 123 -23.26 -14.46 16.23
CA LEU A 123 -24.45 -13.67 15.92
C LEU A 123 -25.60 -14.55 15.41
N GLU A 124 -25.30 -15.59 14.63
CA GLU A 124 -26.27 -16.58 14.16
C GLU A 124 -26.84 -17.41 15.31
N GLU A 125 -26.02 -17.76 16.31
CA GLU A 125 -26.44 -18.46 17.53
C GLU A 125 -27.21 -17.57 18.53
N GLY A 126 -27.45 -16.30 18.17
CA GLY A 126 -28.17 -15.34 19.00
C GLY A 126 -27.27 -14.73 20.08
N ALA A 127 -26.18 -14.09 19.65
CA ALA A 127 -25.25 -13.38 20.52
C ALA A 127 -26.00 -12.62 21.63
N GLY A 128 -25.56 -12.85 22.88
CA GLY A 128 -26.27 -12.44 24.09
C GLY A 128 -26.76 -10.98 24.06
N PRO A 129 -27.92 -10.69 24.69
CA PRO A 129 -28.55 -9.38 24.59
C PRO A 129 -27.66 -8.26 25.15
N GLY A 130 -27.72 -7.08 24.51
CA GLY A 130 -27.05 -5.87 25.00
C GLY A 130 -25.62 -5.69 24.50
N TRP A 131 -24.70 -5.39 25.41
CA TRP A 131 -23.34 -4.95 25.09
C TRP A 131 -22.47 -6.04 24.42
N GLU A 132 -22.70 -7.30 24.75
CA GLU A 132 -21.94 -8.43 24.19
C GLU A 132 -22.28 -8.67 22.71
N GLY A 133 -23.56 -8.69 22.35
CA GLY A 133 -23.99 -8.74 20.94
C GLY A 133 -23.45 -7.58 20.10
N PHE A 134 -23.53 -6.35 20.62
CA PHE A 134 -22.99 -5.16 19.93
C PHE A 134 -21.46 -5.24 19.73
N ARG A 135 -20.73 -5.74 20.73
CA ARG A 135 -19.28 -5.94 20.64
C ARG A 135 -18.93 -6.99 19.58
N THR A 136 -19.70 -8.07 19.48
CA THR A 136 -19.50 -9.13 18.48
C THR A 136 -19.80 -8.61 17.06
N GLU A 137 -20.87 -7.85 16.88
CA GLU A 137 -21.21 -7.20 15.61
C GLU A 137 -20.13 -6.22 15.15
N LEU A 138 -19.63 -5.36 16.05
CA LEU A 138 -18.50 -4.48 15.76
C LEU A 138 -17.25 -5.27 15.37
N ARG A 139 -16.95 -6.38 16.06
CA ARG A 139 -15.81 -7.24 15.71
C ARG A 139 -15.97 -7.83 14.31
N GLN A 140 -17.15 -8.30 13.93
CA GLN A 140 -17.43 -8.83 12.59
C GLN A 140 -17.25 -7.76 11.51
N ILE A 141 -17.91 -6.60 11.68
CA ILE A 141 -17.86 -5.50 10.70
C ILE A 141 -16.42 -5.01 10.53
N LEU A 142 -15.72 -4.77 11.63
CA LEU A 142 -14.35 -4.25 11.59
C LEU A 142 -13.38 -5.27 10.98
N SER A 143 -13.44 -6.55 11.37
CA SER A 143 -12.56 -7.58 10.79
C SER A 143 -12.79 -7.75 9.29
N GLY A 144 -14.05 -7.75 8.85
CA GLY A 144 -14.40 -7.79 7.42
C GLY A 144 -13.92 -6.56 6.65
N ALA A 145 -14.19 -5.35 7.17
CA ALA A 145 -13.77 -4.09 6.54
C ALA A 145 -12.24 -4.01 6.39
N VAL A 146 -11.52 -4.46 7.42
CA VAL A 146 -10.07 -4.54 7.43
C VAL A 146 -9.54 -5.55 6.38
N LEU A 147 -10.14 -6.73 6.28
CA LEU A 147 -9.77 -7.71 5.25
C LEU A 147 -9.96 -7.14 3.84
N VAL A 148 -11.12 -6.55 3.57
CA VAL A 148 -11.41 -5.90 2.29
C VAL A 148 -10.39 -4.81 1.99
N PHE A 149 -10.06 -3.97 2.98
CA PHE A 149 -9.06 -2.94 2.83
C PHE A 149 -7.68 -3.52 2.46
N ILE A 150 -7.24 -4.60 3.12
CA ILE A 150 -5.97 -5.26 2.79
C ILE A 150 -5.95 -5.68 1.32
N PHE A 151 -7.00 -6.38 0.86
CA PHE A 151 -7.06 -6.85 -0.54
C PHE A 151 -7.10 -5.69 -1.54
N VAL A 152 -7.92 -4.67 -1.29
CA VAL A 152 -8.01 -3.49 -2.15
C VAL A 152 -6.67 -2.75 -2.20
N LYS A 153 -6.04 -2.54 -1.05
CA LYS A 153 -4.72 -1.89 -0.96
C LYS A 153 -3.67 -2.68 -1.74
N THR A 154 -3.58 -4.00 -1.56
CA THR A 154 -2.64 -4.84 -2.32
C THR A 154 -2.92 -4.79 -3.82
N ALA A 155 -4.18 -4.83 -4.24
CA ALA A 155 -4.55 -4.75 -5.65
C ALA A 155 -4.15 -3.41 -6.29
N ILE A 156 -4.43 -2.29 -5.62
CA ILE A 156 -4.01 -0.97 -6.09
C ILE A 156 -2.47 -0.92 -6.18
N ARG A 157 -1.75 -1.48 -5.20
CA ARG A 157 -0.28 -1.52 -5.20
C ARG A 157 0.29 -2.35 -6.36
N LEU A 158 -0.32 -3.49 -6.68
CA LEU A 158 0.07 -4.31 -7.83
C LEU A 158 -0.12 -3.57 -9.15
N ILE A 159 -1.29 -2.96 -9.35
CA ILE A 159 -1.60 -2.19 -10.56
C ILE A 159 -0.63 -1.01 -10.69
N TRP A 160 -0.36 -0.33 -9.58
CA TRP A 160 0.55 0.80 -9.54
C TRP A 160 1.98 0.42 -9.88
N ASN A 161 2.53 -0.60 -9.20
CA ASN A 161 3.89 -1.07 -9.41
C ASN A 161 4.11 -1.56 -10.85
N TRP A 162 3.06 -2.07 -11.49
CA TRP A 162 3.08 -2.39 -12.92
C TRP A 162 3.28 -1.14 -13.80
N PHE A 163 2.50 -0.07 -13.57
CA PHE A 163 2.67 1.20 -14.29
C PHE A 163 4.01 1.87 -14.00
N TRP A 164 4.45 1.82 -12.74
CA TRP A 164 5.75 2.33 -12.31
C TRP A 164 6.89 1.60 -13.01
N ALA A 165 6.90 0.26 -12.99
CA ALA A 165 7.92 -0.56 -13.64
C ALA A 165 8.01 -0.25 -15.15
N LYS A 166 6.87 -0.14 -15.83
CA LYS A 166 6.80 0.26 -17.23
C LYS A 166 7.43 1.64 -17.46
N SER A 167 7.17 2.59 -16.56
CA SER A 167 7.73 3.95 -16.63
C SER A 167 9.24 3.94 -16.46
N VAL A 168 9.78 3.18 -15.49
CA VAL A 168 11.21 3.00 -15.27
C VAL A 168 11.92 2.42 -16.51
N PHE A 169 11.33 1.41 -17.15
CA PHE A 169 11.90 0.85 -18.38
C PHE A 169 11.81 1.79 -19.59
N SER A 170 10.85 2.71 -19.61
CA SER A 170 10.65 3.65 -20.73
C SER A 170 11.63 4.83 -20.75
N LEU A 171 12.28 5.13 -19.62
CA LEU A 171 13.28 6.19 -19.51
C LEU A 171 14.49 5.84 -20.41
N ARG A 172 14.89 6.75 -21.29
CA ARG A 172 16.04 6.56 -22.20
C ARG A 172 17.29 7.14 -21.60
#